data_AF-A0AAD3HSN3-F1
#
_entry.id   AF-A0AAD3HSN3-F1
#
_cell.length_a   1.000
_cell.length_b   1.000
_cell.length_c   1.000
_cell.angle_alpha   90.00
_cell.angle_beta   90.00
_cell.angle_gamma   90.00
#
_symmetry.space_group_name_H-M   'P 1'
#
loop_
_entity.id
_entity.type
_entity.pdbx_description
1 polymer ?
#
loop_
_entity_poly.entity_id
_entity_poly.type
_entity_poly.pdbx_seq_one_letter_code
_entity_poly.pdbx_strand_id
1 'polypeptide(L)'
;MHSPMFAENRQEHLIQLLCPTRLLVAALLFITQSAAMEGVIGLTNGSATMVEQHHGSLRQGRGHSQHQELMRTRCSVLERQYVPSPLEKNWVDSAAKWKSDGNGDVHNTTQYCQLMIETAPEIQKMLGLIASLMKTNTSLSREPDADAVLSYITTKVKCGTHEIVRKEHIESLVGALRHPFSIKCPDEFTSRLPPASDIMDLSYVLLAGGSDHKGPMGRSRYYLDAGAGIGYKKNPDQHWTIESYAARGNQLDRAVFWEASPATGDVVLADVPPHLFPAFTFYNIPVPRDLSDQRNILNVVTRLAKPWDFVSVKLDIDAPEVEDEWAQAILGDGPTGQQRSKYAELIDELFWEHHFDLKPLRDCCWGDKVDSTRQLADSMRLFQQLRQLGIRAHYWP
;
A
#
# COMPACT_ATOMS: atom_id res chain seq x y z
N MET A 1 44.46 16.51 44.12
CA MET A 1 43.95 17.77 43.53
C MET A 1 44.34 17.78 42.06
N HIS A 2 43.39 18.15 41.20
CA HIS A 2 43.45 18.25 39.72
C HIS A 2 43.14 16.98 38.89
N SER A 3 41.85 16.86 38.56
CA SER A 3 41.35 16.29 37.29
C SER A 3 41.35 17.38 36.20
N PRO A 4 41.47 17.03 34.91
CA PRO A 4 40.94 17.84 33.83
C PRO A 4 39.67 17.21 33.22
N MET A 5 38.65 18.07 33.09
CA MET A 5 37.45 17.89 32.29
C MET A 5 37.80 17.95 30.80
N PHE A 6 37.24 17.06 29.99
CA PHE A 6 37.03 17.28 28.57
C PHE A 6 35.52 17.42 28.35
N ALA A 7 35.11 18.64 27.99
CA ALA A 7 33.80 18.95 27.45
C ALA A 7 33.95 19.02 25.93
N GLU A 8 33.22 18.16 25.22
CA GLU A 8 33.18 18.18 23.76
C GLU A 8 31.80 18.70 23.33
N ASN A 9 31.83 19.86 22.68
CA ASN A 9 30.68 20.54 22.09
C ASN A 9 30.09 19.70 20.95
N ARG A 10 28.80 19.34 21.06
CA ARG A 10 27.97 19.06 19.87
C ARG A 10 26.89 20.12 19.77
N GLN A 11 26.99 20.95 18.74
CA GLN A 11 25.88 21.75 18.25
C GLN A 11 24.93 20.82 17.50
N GLU A 12 23.78 20.53 18.11
CA GLU A 12 22.65 19.92 17.43
C GLU A 12 21.89 21.02 16.68
N HIS A 13 21.92 20.97 15.35
CA HIS A 13 21.04 21.75 14.50
C HIS A 13 19.67 21.08 14.46
N LEU A 14 18.75 21.60 15.28
CA LEU A 14 17.33 21.25 15.23
C LEU A 14 16.70 21.98 14.01
N ILE A 15 16.58 21.31 12.88
CA ILE A 15 15.77 21.80 11.75
C ILE A 15 14.32 21.37 12.01
N GLN A 16 13.53 22.27 12.60
CA GLN A 16 12.07 22.16 12.60
C GLN A 16 11.56 22.56 11.22
N LEU A 17 11.14 21.58 10.41
CA LEU A 17 10.31 21.79 9.23
C LEU A 17 8.92 22.24 9.68
N LEU A 18 8.73 23.55 9.81
CA LEU A 18 7.41 24.17 9.96
C LEU A 18 6.82 24.37 8.56
N CYS A 19 5.93 23.47 8.14
CA CYS A 19 5.00 23.71 7.05
C CYS A 19 3.85 24.60 7.57
N PRO A 20 3.52 25.75 6.96
CA PRO A 20 2.50 26.65 7.52
C PRO A 20 1.09 26.16 7.19
N THR A 21 0.46 25.47 8.14
CA THR A 21 -0.99 25.23 8.15
C THR A 21 -1.76 26.56 8.23
N ARG A 22 -2.55 26.87 7.19
CA ARG A 22 -3.64 27.86 7.27
C ARG A 22 -4.93 27.16 7.69
N LEU A 23 -5.43 27.53 8.87
CA LEU A 23 -6.84 27.48 9.25
C LEU A 23 -7.69 28.28 8.23
N LEU A 24 -8.83 27.75 7.78
CA LEU A 24 -10.18 28.23 8.17
C LEU A 24 -11.34 27.54 7.41
N VAL A 25 -12.36 27.17 8.19
CA VAL A 25 -13.80 27.04 7.93
C VAL A 25 -14.32 25.84 7.13
N ALA A 26 -14.80 24.85 7.89
CA ALA A 26 -15.89 23.97 7.50
C ALA A 26 -17.22 24.76 7.45
N ALA A 27 -17.96 24.60 6.35
CA ALA A 27 -19.36 24.95 6.27
C ALA A 27 -20.16 23.71 5.84
N LEU A 28 -21.02 23.24 6.76
CA LEU A 28 -22.10 22.31 6.48
C LEU A 28 -23.08 22.93 5.47
N LEU A 29 -23.52 22.15 4.50
CA LEU A 29 -24.88 22.27 3.96
C LEU A 29 -25.34 20.92 3.41
N PHE A 30 -26.23 20.29 4.20
CA PHE A 30 -27.13 19.24 3.76
C PHE A 30 -28.20 19.87 2.85
N ILE A 31 -28.38 19.34 1.64
CA ILE A 31 -29.66 19.37 0.94
C ILE A 31 -29.92 17.98 0.37
N THR A 32 -30.92 17.33 0.94
CA THR A 32 -31.60 16.15 0.38
C THR A 32 -32.51 16.61 -0.76
N GLN A 33 -32.35 16.05 -1.96
CA GLN A 33 -33.47 15.93 -2.89
C GLN A 33 -33.47 14.54 -3.53
N SER A 34 -34.51 13.81 -3.13
CA SER A 34 -35.06 12.65 -3.80
C SER A 34 -35.77 13.11 -5.08
N ALA A 35 -35.51 12.46 -6.21
CA ALA A 35 -36.34 12.60 -7.39
C ALA A 35 -36.51 11.23 -8.04
N ALA A 36 -37.78 10.92 -8.30
CA ALA A 36 -38.31 9.66 -8.76
C ALA A 36 -37.76 9.23 -10.12
N MET A 37 -37.53 7.92 -10.24
CA MET A 37 -37.47 7.24 -11.53
C MET A 37 -38.89 7.08 -12.06
N GLU A 38 -39.18 7.70 -13.20
CA GLU A 38 -40.27 7.29 -14.09
C GLU A 38 -39.68 6.60 -15.31
N GLY A 39 -40.23 5.43 -15.61
CA GLY A 39 -39.68 4.49 -16.58
C GLY A 39 -40.03 4.83 -18.04
N VAL A 40 -39.23 4.23 -18.93
CA VAL A 40 -39.67 3.90 -20.29
C VAL A 40 -39.13 2.50 -20.58
N ILE A 41 -40.05 1.54 -20.67
CA ILE A 41 -39.80 0.16 -21.12
C ILE A 41 -39.86 0.18 -22.65
N GLY A 42 -38.71 0.00 -23.29
CA GLY A 42 -38.61 -0.31 -24.72
C GLY A 42 -38.51 -1.81 -24.92
N LEU A 43 -39.60 -2.43 -25.38
CA LEU A 43 -39.64 -3.81 -25.84
C LEU A 43 -38.86 -3.95 -27.15
N THR A 44 -37.83 -4.81 -27.17
CA THR A 44 -37.33 -5.39 -28.42
C THR A 44 -37.18 -6.89 -28.27
N ASN A 45 -37.74 -7.60 -29.25
CA ASN A 45 -37.80 -9.06 -29.36
C ASN A 45 -36.41 -9.63 -29.72
N GLY A 46 -35.95 -10.63 -28.98
CA GLY A 46 -34.76 -11.41 -29.31
C GLY A 46 -34.90 -12.85 -28.78
N SER A 47 -34.76 -13.81 -29.69
CA SER A 47 -35.03 -15.24 -29.57
C SER A 47 -34.61 -15.93 -28.26
N ALA A 48 -35.55 -16.70 -27.71
CA ALA A 48 -35.38 -17.60 -26.59
C ALA A 48 -34.69 -18.91 -27.00
N THR A 49 -33.55 -19.22 -26.37
CA THR A 49 -33.08 -20.60 -26.16
C THR A 49 -33.71 -21.12 -24.88
N MET A 50 -34.56 -22.15 -25.01
CA MET A 50 -35.16 -22.89 -23.89
C MET A 50 -34.07 -23.53 -23.05
N VAL A 51 -33.95 -23.13 -21.78
CA VAL A 51 -33.28 -23.88 -20.72
C VAL A 51 -34.36 -24.54 -19.89
N GLU A 52 -34.37 -25.87 -19.91
CA GLU A 52 -35.28 -26.75 -19.21
C GLU A 52 -35.07 -26.61 -17.69
N GLN A 53 -36.04 -26.02 -16.98
CA GLN A 53 -36.04 -25.93 -15.52
C GLN A 53 -36.62 -27.23 -14.94
N HIS A 54 -35.75 -28.12 -14.49
CA HIS A 54 -36.14 -29.21 -13.59
C HIS A 54 -36.42 -28.66 -12.19
N HIS A 55 -37.70 -28.59 -11.81
CA HIS A 55 -38.13 -28.47 -10.42
C HIS A 55 -37.85 -29.78 -9.66
N GLY A 56 -36.62 -29.91 -9.16
CA GLY A 56 -36.24 -30.91 -8.17
C GLY A 56 -36.29 -30.32 -6.77
N SER A 57 -37.16 -30.86 -5.92
CA SER A 57 -37.23 -30.59 -4.48
C SER A 57 -35.88 -30.85 -3.80
N LEU A 58 -35.21 -29.78 -3.37
CA LEU A 58 -33.87 -29.82 -2.78
C LEU A 58 -33.94 -30.06 -1.26
N ARG A 59 -33.44 -31.23 -0.85
CA ARG A 59 -33.00 -31.52 0.53
C ARG A 59 -31.93 -30.51 0.96
N GLN A 60 -32.30 -29.56 1.83
CA GLN A 60 -31.44 -28.53 2.43
C GLN A 60 -30.32 -29.03 3.39
N GLY A 61 -29.96 -30.32 3.36
CA GLY A 61 -29.11 -30.93 4.41
C GLY A 61 -27.63 -31.11 4.12
N ARG A 62 -27.12 -30.87 2.89
CA ARG A 62 -25.73 -31.26 2.51
C ARG A 62 -24.74 -30.13 2.28
N GLY A 63 -25.17 -28.91 1.98
CA GLY A 63 -24.27 -27.79 1.64
C GLY A 63 -23.41 -27.26 2.79
N HIS A 64 -23.88 -27.36 4.04
CA HIS A 64 -23.14 -26.88 5.20
C HIS A 64 -21.93 -27.78 5.56
N SER A 65 -21.98 -29.09 5.27
CA SER A 65 -20.88 -30.00 5.65
C SER A 65 -19.63 -29.82 4.78
N GLN A 66 -19.78 -29.62 3.46
CA GLN A 66 -18.64 -29.42 2.56
C GLN A 66 -17.91 -28.09 2.82
N HIS A 67 -18.65 -27.02 3.14
CA HIS A 67 -18.01 -25.74 3.47
C HIS A 67 -17.20 -25.85 4.77
N GLN A 68 -17.71 -26.56 5.79
CA GLN A 68 -16.96 -26.78 7.04
C GLN A 68 -15.73 -27.70 6.86
N GLU A 69 -15.77 -28.68 5.95
CA GLU A 69 -14.65 -29.59 5.68
C GLU A 69 -13.51 -28.90 4.90
N LEU A 70 -13.86 -28.06 3.91
CA LEU A 70 -12.90 -27.14 3.28
C LEU A 70 -12.27 -26.19 4.31
N MET A 71 -13.02 -25.82 5.34
CA MET A 71 -12.55 -24.93 6.41
C MET A 71 -11.57 -25.58 7.42
N ARG A 72 -11.34 -26.88 7.35
CA ARG A 72 -10.30 -27.57 8.16
C ARG A 72 -9.10 -28.01 7.36
N THR A 73 -9.20 -27.95 6.04
CA THR A 73 -8.17 -28.48 5.16
C THR A 73 -7.04 -27.47 5.03
N ARG A 74 -5.80 -27.90 5.28
CA ARG A 74 -4.63 -27.05 5.08
C ARG A 74 -4.56 -26.64 3.62
N CYS A 75 -4.53 -25.33 3.39
CA CYS A 75 -4.31 -24.75 2.08
C CYS A 75 -2.82 -24.45 1.88
N SER A 76 -2.34 -24.63 0.66
CA SER A 76 -0.98 -24.27 0.24
C SER A 76 -1.06 -23.33 -0.95
N VAL A 77 -0.24 -22.28 -0.96
CA VAL A 77 -0.11 -21.41 -2.14
C VAL A 77 0.70 -22.18 -3.18
N LEU A 78 0.15 -22.34 -4.38
CA LEU A 78 0.81 -22.98 -5.51
C LEU A 78 1.57 -21.96 -6.36
N GLU A 79 0.96 -20.81 -6.60
CA GLU A 79 1.45 -19.81 -7.54
C GLU A 79 0.94 -18.43 -7.13
N ARG A 80 1.77 -17.41 -7.35
CA ARG A 80 1.38 -16.01 -7.33
C ARG A 80 1.83 -15.38 -8.63
N GLN A 81 0.97 -14.56 -9.23
CA GLN A 81 1.29 -13.85 -10.46
C GLN A 81 0.82 -12.40 -10.34
N TYR A 82 1.73 -11.49 -10.61
CA TYR A 82 1.41 -10.07 -10.76
C TYR A 82 1.08 -9.74 -12.21
N VAL A 83 0.02 -8.97 -12.41
CA VAL A 83 -0.38 -8.45 -13.71
C VAL A 83 -0.54 -6.93 -13.63
N PRO A 84 0.37 -6.16 -14.25
CA PRO A 84 0.23 -4.72 -14.30
C PRO A 84 -0.90 -4.32 -15.26
N SER A 85 -1.67 -3.30 -14.88
CA SER A 85 -2.72 -2.74 -15.73
C SER A 85 -2.13 -2.09 -17.00
N PRO A 86 -2.93 -1.90 -18.07
CA PRO A 86 -2.54 -1.07 -19.20
C PRO A 86 -2.05 0.32 -18.81
N LEU A 87 -2.72 0.97 -17.83
CA LEU A 87 -2.31 2.27 -17.29
C LEU A 87 -0.89 2.19 -16.70
N GLU A 88 -0.63 1.21 -15.83
CA GLU A 88 0.70 1.02 -15.22
C GLU A 88 1.78 0.77 -16.29
N LYS A 89 1.52 -0.12 -17.25
CA LYS A 89 2.47 -0.42 -18.32
C LYS A 89 2.88 0.84 -19.08
N ASN A 90 1.92 1.69 -19.43
CA ASN A 90 2.20 2.95 -20.12
C ASN A 90 3.14 3.86 -19.30
N TRP A 91 2.90 3.96 -17.99
CA TRP A 91 3.73 4.74 -17.07
C TRP A 91 5.15 4.17 -16.92
N VAL A 92 5.26 2.85 -16.75
CA VAL A 92 6.56 2.17 -16.62
C VAL A 92 7.38 2.26 -17.90
N ASP A 93 6.75 2.01 -19.06
CA ASP A 93 7.41 2.11 -20.36
C ASP A 93 7.86 3.56 -20.65
N SER A 94 7.03 4.54 -20.31
CA SER A 94 7.36 5.96 -20.45
C SER A 94 8.51 6.37 -19.53
N ALA A 95 8.50 5.97 -18.26
CA ALA A 95 9.59 6.26 -17.33
C ALA A 95 10.91 5.63 -17.80
N ALA A 96 10.87 4.37 -18.28
CA ALA A 96 12.03 3.69 -18.85
C ALA A 96 12.57 4.44 -20.07
N LYS A 97 11.67 4.94 -20.94
CA LYS A 97 12.03 5.77 -22.08
C LYS A 97 12.67 7.11 -21.66
N TRP A 98 12.10 7.82 -20.69
CA TRP A 98 12.69 9.08 -20.20
C TRP A 98 14.10 8.84 -19.66
N LYS A 99 14.29 7.76 -18.92
CA LYS A 99 15.62 7.32 -18.46
C LYS A 99 16.58 7.08 -19.63
N SER A 100 16.19 6.32 -20.66
CA SER A 100 17.06 6.07 -21.82
C SER A 100 17.39 7.32 -22.62
N ASP A 101 16.48 8.29 -22.62
CA ASP A 101 16.63 9.57 -23.32
C ASP A 101 17.43 10.61 -22.49
N GLY A 102 17.88 10.26 -21.27
CA GLY A 102 18.64 11.14 -20.38
C GLY A 102 17.79 12.13 -19.57
N ASN A 103 16.49 11.90 -19.44
CA ASN A 103 15.53 12.71 -18.68
C ASN A 103 14.84 11.89 -17.56
N GLY A 104 15.48 10.82 -17.06
CA GLY A 104 14.87 9.91 -16.09
C GLY A 104 14.66 10.49 -14.70
N ASP A 105 15.38 11.57 -14.37
CA ASP A 105 15.23 12.38 -13.16
C ASP A 105 14.09 13.40 -13.23
N VAL A 106 13.42 13.45 -14.39
CA VAL A 106 12.35 14.37 -14.74
C VAL A 106 12.76 15.82 -14.45
N HIS A 107 14.02 16.18 -14.74
CA HIS A 107 14.47 17.58 -14.71
C HIS A 107 13.65 18.45 -15.66
N ASN A 108 13.28 17.88 -16.81
CA ASN A 108 12.25 18.42 -17.67
C ASN A 108 10.92 17.69 -17.43
N THR A 109 10.03 18.34 -16.66
CA THR A 109 8.70 17.83 -16.33
C THR A 109 7.72 17.86 -17.51
N THR A 110 8.06 18.42 -18.67
CA THR A 110 7.16 18.49 -19.85
C THR A 110 6.64 17.11 -20.24
N GLN A 111 7.53 16.11 -20.37
CA GLN A 111 7.12 14.75 -20.79
C GLN A 111 6.24 14.07 -19.72
N TYR A 112 6.61 14.22 -18.45
CA TYR A 112 5.82 13.74 -17.32
C TYR A 112 4.42 14.36 -17.29
N CYS A 113 4.34 15.69 -17.39
CA CYS A 113 3.09 16.44 -17.35
C CYS A 113 2.21 16.19 -18.57
N GLN A 114 2.82 15.98 -19.74
CA GLN A 114 2.09 15.57 -20.93
C GLN A 114 1.45 14.18 -20.73
N LEU A 115 2.19 13.20 -20.18
CA LEU A 115 1.64 11.88 -19.87
C LEU A 115 0.56 11.93 -18.78
N MET A 116 0.75 12.78 -17.76
CA MET A 116 -0.28 13.04 -16.74
C MET A 116 -1.60 13.51 -17.36
N ILE A 117 -1.55 14.42 -18.34
CA ILE A 117 -2.75 14.89 -19.04
C ILE A 117 -3.38 13.77 -19.86
N GLU A 118 -2.56 13.05 -20.64
CA GLU A 118 -3.03 11.98 -21.52
C GLU A 118 -3.71 10.85 -20.75
N THR A 119 -3.23 10.55 -19.55
CA THR A 119 -3.74 9.48 -18.69
C THR A 119 -4.63 9.97 -17.54
N ALA A 120 -4.96 11.27 -17.48
CA ALA A 120 -5.77 11.85 -16.41
C ALA A 120 -7.14 11.14 -16.26
N PRO A 121 -7.90 10.82 -17.33
CA PRO A 121 -9.18 10.12 -17.20
C PRO A 121 -9.04 8.74 -16.55
N GLU A 122 -8.03 7.96 -16.94
CA GLU A 122 -7.74 6.63 -16.39
C GLU A 122 -7.30 6.72 -14.92
N ILE A 123 -6.46 7.69 -14.58
CA ILE A 123 -6.03 7.95 -13.21
C ILE A 123 -7.24 8.34 -12.34
N GLN A 124 -8.12 9.24 -12.81
CA GLN A 124 -9.32 9.62 -12.07
C GLN A 124 -10.25 8.43 -11.86
N LYS A 125 -10.40 7.57 -12.87
CA LYS A 125 -11.15 6.32 -12.73
C LYS A 125 -10.50 5.38 -11.71
N MET A 126 -9.18 5.21 -11.76
CA MET A 126 -8.42 4.43 -10.77
C MET A 126 -8.72 4.93 -9.36
N LEU A 127 -8.56 6.23 -9.10
CA LEU A 127 -8.83 6.84 -7.79
C LEU A 127 -10.29 6.66 -7.36
N GLY A 128 -11.24 6.78 -8.29
CA GLY A 128 -12.66 6.51 -8.03
C GLY A 128 -12.93 5.06 -7.59
N LEU A 129 -12.28 4.09 -8.25
CA LEU A 129 -12.36 2.67 -7.86
C LEU A 129 -11.72 2.43 -6.49
N ILE A 130 -10.55 3.02 -6.23
CA ILE A 130 -9.86 2.90 -4.94
C ILE A 130 -10.74 3.46 -3.82
N ALA A 131 -11.28 4.67 -3.99
CA ALA A 131 -12.17 5.29 -3.00
C ALA A 131 -13.44 4.46 -2.73
N SER A 132 -13.96 3.75 -3.75
CA SER A 132 -15.09 2.82 -3.61
C SER A 132 -14.66 1.56 -2.86
N LEU A 133 -13.56 0.93 -3.29
CA LEU A 133 -13.05 -0.31 -2.72
C LEU A 133 -12.62 -0.14 -1.27
N MET A 134 -11.98 0.99 -0.91
CA MET A 134 -11.54 1.33 0.44
C MET A 134 -12.69 1.34 1.46
N LYS A 135 -13.94 1.53 1.03
CA LYS A 135 -15.16 1.45 1.86
C LYS A 135 -15.70 0.03 2.04
N THR A 136 -15.10 -0.95 1.37
CA THR A 136 -15.51 -2.36 1.43
C THR A 136 -14.46 -3.19 2.16
N ASN A 137 -14.73 -4.48 2.35
CA ASN A 137 -13.77 -5.42 2.91
C ASN A 137 -13.05 -6.25 1.84
N THR A 138 -13.06 -5.83 0.57
CA THR A 138 -12.35 -6.51 -0.52
C THR A 138 -11.51 -5.52 -1.32
N SER A 139 -10.48 -6.02 -1.98
CA SER A 139 -9.79 -5.31 -3.06
C SER A 139 -10.37 -5.64 -4.43
N LEU A 140 -11.21 -6.67 -4.59
CA LEU A 140 -11.71 -7.07 -5.90
C LEU A 140 -12.85 -6.17 -6.39
N SER A 141 -12.58 -5.36 -7.42
CA SER A 141 -13.62 -4.59 -8.11
C SER A 141 -14.55 -5.50 -8.92
N ARG A 142 -15.82 -5.11 -8.98
CA ARG A 142 -16.84 -5.74 -9.85
C ARG A 142 -17.00 -5.02 -11.19
N GLU A 143 -16.38 -3.87 -11.35
CA GLU A 143 -16.43 -3.12 -12.60
C GLU A 143 -15.70 -3.91 -13.70
N PRO A 144 -16.33 -4.13 -14.88
CA PRO A 144 -15.81 -5.01 -15.92
C PRO A 144 -14.47 -4.53 -16.51
N ASP A 145 -14.18 -3.24 -16.35
CA ASP A 145 -13.01 -2.56 -16.88
C ASP A 145 -12.08 -2.05 -15.76
N ALA A 146 -12.18 -2.61 -14.56
CA ALA A 146 -11.27 -2.29 -13.45
C ALA A 146 -9.82 -2.61 -13.79
N ASP A 147 -9.57 -3.74 -14.47
CA ASP A 147 -8.23 -4.20 -14.88
C ASP A 147 -7.54 -3.27 -15.87
N ALA A 148 -8.28 -2.34 -16.49
CA ALA A 148 -7.70 -1.33 -17.37
C ALA A 148 -6.88 -0.29 -16.59
N VAL A 149 -7.23 -0.06 -15.32
CA VAL A 149 -6.66 1.02 -14.50
C VAL A 149 -6.14 0.56 -13.13
N LEU A 150 -6.49 -0.64 -12.67
CA LEU A 150 -5.94 -1.28 -11.47
C LEU A 150 -5.11 -2.50 -11.86
N SER A 151 -3.89 -2.57 -11.33
CA SER A 151 -3.07 -3.77 -11.39
C SER A 151 -3.65 -4.83 -10.44
N TYR A 152 -3.23 -6.10 -10.57
CA TYR A 152 -3.72 -7.14 -9.67
C TYR A 152 -2.70 -8.26 -9.45
N ILE A 153 -2.88 -8.96 -8.33
CA ILE A 153 -2.18 -10.19 -8.00
C ILE A 153 -3.20 -11.33 -8.07
N THR A 154 -2.86 -12.40 -8.79
CA THR A 154 -3.59 -13.66 -8.71
C THR A 154 -2.82 -14.64 -7.82
N THR A 155 -3.53 -15.30 -6.92
CA THR A 155 -2.97 -16.31 -6.03
C THR A 155 -3.72 -17.62 -6.26
N LYS A 156 -3.01 -18.63 -6.78
CA LYS A 156 -3.54 -19.98 -6.91
C LYS A 156 -3.26 -20.75 -5.63
N VAL A 157 -4.31 -21.25 -4.98
CA VAL A 157 -4.25 -21.95 -3.70
C VAL A 157 -4.82 -23.35 -3.86
N LYS A 158 -4.14 -24.37 -3.31
CA LYS A 158 -4.65 -25.74 -3.21
C LYS A 158 -5.09 -26.05 -1.80
N CYS A 159 -6.37 -26.36 -1.62
CA CYS A 159 -7.00 -26.74 -0.37
C CYS A 159 -7.54 -28.17 -0.50
N GLY A 160 -6.73 -29.16 -0.13
CA GLY A 160 -7.05 -30.59 -0.34
C GLY A 160 -7.06 -30.94 -1.82
N THR A 161 -8.21 -31.37 -2.33
CA THR A 161 -8.43 -31.69 -3.75
C THR A 161 -8.86 -30.50 -4.59
N HIS A 162 -9.15 -29.35 -3.97
CA HIS A 162 -9.65 -28.16 -4.66
C HIS A 162 -8.52 -27.18 -4.96
N GLU A 163 -8.55 -26.60 -6.14
CA GLU A 163 -7.72 -25.44 -6.51
C GLU A 163 -8.62 -24.21 -6.62
N ILE A 164 -8.21 -23.12 -5.98
CA ILE A 164 -8.92 -21.85 -5.94
C ILE A 164 -7.98 -20.77 -6.46
N VAL A 165 -8.44 -19.98 -7.42
CA VAL A 165 -7.73 -18.77 -7.86
C VAL A 165 -8.36 -17.57 -7.19
N ARG A 166 -7.56 -16.82 -6.45
CA ARG A 166 -7.94 -15.53 -5.86
C ARG A 166 -7.35 -14.41 -6.70
N LYS A 167 -8.07 -13.31 -6.81
CA LYS A 167 -7.62 -12.10 -7.48
C LYS A 167 -7.81 -10.93 -6.52
N GLU A 168 -6.75 -10.14 -6.36
CA GLU A 168 -6.69 -9.00 -5.46
C GLU A 168 -6.19 -7.80 -6.26
N HIS A 169 -7.01 -6.75 -6.43
CA HIS A 169 -6.55 -5.54 -7.10
C HIS A 169 -5.64 -4.72 -6.21
N ILE A 170 -4.74 -3.96 -6.83
CA ILE A 170 -3.84 -3.00 -6.21
C ILE A 170 -3.78 -1.76 -7.11
N GLU A 171 -3.51 -0.58 -6.54
CA GLU A 171 -3.33 0.63 -7.33
C GLU A 171 -2.21 0.46 -8.36
N SER A 172 -2.38 1.07 -9.54
CA SER A 172 -1.36 1.07 -10.58
C SER A 172 -0.19 1.97 -10.18
N LEU A 173 1.04 1.56 -10.51
CA LEU A 173 2.21 2.44 -10.38
C LEU A 173 2.13 3.54 -11.45
N VAL A 174 1.81 4.76 -11.02
CA VAL A 174 1.64 5.93 -11.90
C VAL A 174 2.25 7.17 -11.28
N GLY A 175 2.45 8.22 -12.09
CA GLY A 175 2.99 9.49 -11.62
C GLY A 175 4.36 9.33 -10.98
N ALA A 176 4.59 10.08 -9.91
CA ALA A 176 5.80 10.05 -9.10
C ALA A 176 5.75 8.98 -7.99
N LEU A 177 4.94 7.93 -8.16
CA LEU A 177 4.65 6.91 -7.15
C LEU A 177 3.97 7.44 -5.88
N ARG A 178 3.53 8.69 -5.86
CA ARG A 178 2.68 9.27 -4.80
C ARG A 178 1.26 9.44 -5.32
N HIS A 179 0.44 10.21 -4.60
CA HIS A 179 -0.83 10.66 -5.17
C HIS A 179 -0.57 11.28 -6.56
N PRO A 180 -1.21 10.82 -7.65
CA PRO A 180 -0.76 11.14 -9.00
C PRO A 180 -0.80 12.64 -9.33
N PHE A 181 -1.70 13.37 -8.67
CA PHE A 181 -1.86 14.83 -8.80
C PHE A 181 -1.12 15.65 -7.72
N SER A 182 -0.16 15.07 -7.01
CA SER A 182 0.64 15.80 -5.99
C SER A 182 1.81 16.59 -6.58
N ILE A 183 2.38 16.15 -7.71
CA ILE A 183 3.45 16.86 -8.39
C ILE A 183 2.87 18.00 -9.23
N LYS A 184 3.32 19.22 -8.95
CA LYS A 184 2.90 20.41 -9.69
C LYS A 184 3.54 20.43 -11.08
N CYS A 185 2.70 20.56 -12.09
CA CYS A 185 3.13 20.84 -13.45
C CYS A 185 3.25 22.35 -13.70
N PRO A 186 4.05 22.77 -14.71
CA PRO A 186 4.06 24.15 -15.18
C PRO A 186 2.66 24.64 -15.60
N ASP A 187 2.45 25.96 -15.57
CA ASP A 187 1.13 26.60 -15.77
C ASP A 187 0.46 26.20 -17.10
N GLU A 188 1.24 25.98 -18.16
CA GLU A 188 0.73 25.55 -19.46
C GLU A 188 0.06 24.16 -19.44
N PHE A 189 0.35 23.33 -18.44
CA PHE A 189 -0.28 22.03 -18.22
C PHE A 189 -1.39 22.08 -17.17
N THR A 190 -1.21 22.91 -16.13
CA THR A 190 -2.07 22.94 -14.93
C THR A 190 -3.56 23.15 -15.25
N SER A 191 -3.89 23.97 -16.24
CA SER A 191 -5.29 24.21 -16.65
C SER A 191 -6.03 22.98 -17.19
N ARG A 192 -5.30 21.91 -17.53
CA ARG A 192 -5.82 20.67 -18.11
C ARG A 192 -5.82 19.49 -17.12
N LEU A 193 -5.29 19.70 -15.92
CA LEU A 193 -5.21 18.68 -14.87
C LEU A 193 -6.26 18.95 -13.78
N PRO A 194 -6.65 17.93 -13.01
CA PRO A 194 -7.40 18.13 -11.77
C PRO A 194 -6.65 19.02 -10.77
N PRO A 195 -7.34 19.57 -9.76
CA PRO A 195 -6.69 20.30 -8.68
C PRO A 195 -5.57 19.47 -8.05
N ALA A 196 -4.46 20.12 -7.69
CA ALA A 196 -3.34 19.47 -7.04
C ALA A 196 -3.77 18.89 -5.69
N SER A 197 -3.30 17.68 -5.38
CA SER A 197 -3.46 17.04 -4.08
C SER A 197 -2.27 17.31 -3.18
N ASP A 198 -2.44 17.04 -1.88
CA ASP A 198 -1.33 17.03 -0.93
C ASP A 198 -0.36 15.90 -1.26
N ILE A 199 0.93 16.11 -0.98
CA ILE A 199 1.98 15.12 -1.27
C ILE A 199 1.93 13.92 -0.32
N MET A 200 1.32 14.12 0.85
CA MET A 200 1.04 13.11 1.88
C MET A 200 -0.35 12.48 1.73
N ASP A 201 -1.10 12.80 0.68
CA ASP A 201 -2.44 12.26 0.46
C ASP A 201 -2.40 10.75 0.17
N LEU A 202 -2.94 9.92 1.06
CA LEU A 202 -2.97 8.46 0.96
C LEU A 202 -4.20 7.91 0.21
N SER A 203 -5.06 8.77 -0.37
CA SER A 203 -6.29 8.33 -1.06
C SER A 203 -6.07 7.53 -2.35
N TYR A 204 -4.82 7.43 -2.81
CA TYR A 204 -4.40 6.58 -3.93
C TYR A 204 -3.96 5.17 -3.52
N VAL A 205 -3.88 4.87 -2.22
CA VAL A 205 -3.43 3.57 -1.72
C VAL A 205 -4.64 2.63 -1.54
N LEU A 206 -4.60 1.46 -2.18
CA LEU A 206 -5.61 0.43 -1.99
C LEU A 206 -5.09 -0.65 -1.02
N LEU A 207 -5.48 -0.59 0.24
CA LEU A 207 -5.11 -1.60 1.24
C LEU A 207 -5.77 -2.95 0.97
N ALA A 208 -5.18 -4.03 1.46
CA ALA A 208 -5.82 -5.33 1.48
C ALA A 208 -7.15 -5.31 2.28
N GLY A 209 -8.14 -6.07 1.82
CA GLY A 209 -9.44 -6.22 2.47
C GLY A 209 -9.54 -7.48 3.33
N GLY A 210 -10.36 -7.46 4.39
CA GLY A 210 -10.56 -8.62 5.27
C GLY A 210 -11.13 -9.86 4.59
N SER A 211 -11.80 -9.69 3.44
CA SER A 211 -12.29 -10.80 2.62
C SER A 211 -11.23 -11.42 1.72
N ASP A 212 -10.18 -10.67 1.39
CA ASP A 212 -9.09 -11.12 0.50
C ASP A 212 -8.29 -12.25 1.20
N HIS A 213 -8.15 -12.13 2.51
CA HIS A 213 -7.48 -13.10 3.37
C HIS A 213 -8.41 -14.05 4.11
N LYS A 214 -9.65 -14.28 3.65
CA LYS A 214 -10.53 -15.35 4.19
C LYS A 214 -9.99 -16.72 3.82
N GLY A 215 -8.87 -17.08 4.44
CA GLY A 215 -8.44 -18.45 4.59
C GLY A 215 -9.28 -19.14 5.67
N PRO A 216 -9.29 -20.48 5.67
CA PRO A 216 -10.17 -21.26 6.54
C PRO A 216 -9.84 -21.25 8.04
N MET A 217 -8.84 -20.49 8.49
CA MET A 217 -8.41 -20.43 9.88
C MET A 217 -8.25 -18.98 10.32
N GLY A 218 -8.53 -18.69 11.60
CA GLY A 218 -8.28 -17.38 12.21
C GLY A 218 -6.80 -17.00 12.10
N ARG A 219 -6.46 -16.32 11.00
CA ARG A 219 -5.13 -15.79 10.70
C ARG A 219 -4.86 -14.66 11.68
N SER A 220 -3.69 -14.68 12.31
CA SER A 220 -3.26 -13.48 13.02
C SER A 220 -2.95 -12.38 12.01
N ARG A 221 -3.21 -11.14 12.37
CA ARG A 221 -2.97 -9.96 11.53
C ARG A 221 -1.98 -9.05 12.22
N TYR A 222 -0.86 -8.83 11.56
CA TYR A 222 0.28 -8.10 12.11
C TYR A 222 0.58 -6.88 11.26
N TYR A 223 0.79 -5.74 11.92
CA TYR A 223 1.38 -4.54 11.33
C TYR A 223 2.70 -4.25 12.03
N LEU A 224 3.76 -4.01 11.28
CA LEU A 224 5.07 -3.66 11.81
C LEU A 224 5.56 -2.38 11.14
N ASP A 225 5.96 -1.40 11.93
CA ASP A 225 6.26 -0.04 11.47
C ASP A 225 7.62 0.41 11.99
N ALA A 226 8.57 0.53 11.07
CA ALA A 226 9.88 1.07 11.35
C ALA A 226 9.87 2.58 11.05
N GLY A 227 10.05 3.40 12.10
CA GLY A 227 9.97 4.87 12.06
C GLY A 227 8.55 5.39 12.19
N ALA A 228 7.86 4.87 13.19
CA ALA A 228 6.45 5.10 13.39
C ALA A 228 6.11 6.54 13.80
N GLY A 229 7.05 7.32 14.32
CA GLY A 229 6.78 8.58 15.03
C GLY A 229 6.13 8.37 16.41
N ILE A 230 5.72 9.47 17.06
CA ILE A 230 5.22 9.47 18.45
C ILE A 230 3.74 9.85 18.53
N GLY A 231 2.94 8.98 19.16
CA GLY A 231 1.53 9.22 19.49
C GLY A 231 0.57 8.73 18.40
N TYR A 232 -0.48 8.02 18.79
CA TYR A 232 -1.39 7.34 17.87
C TYR A 232 -2.21 8.29 17.00
N LYS A 233 -2.91 9.28 17.58
CA LYS A 233 -3.72 10.26 16.85
C LYS A 233 -2.91 11.45 16.37
N LYS A 234 -1.82 11.75 17.08
CA LYS A 234 -0.89 12.82 16.70
C LYS A 234 -0.05 12.44 15.48
N ASN A 235 0.21 11.15 15.27
CA ASN A 235 0.83 10.65 14.07
C ASN A 235 -0.25 10.19 13.08
N PRO A 236 -0.49 10.94 11.98
CA PRO A 236 -1.53 10.61 11.01
C PRO A 236 -1.30 9.26 10.34
N ASP A 237 -0.06 8.81 10.18
CA ASP A 237 0.30 7.55 9.52
C ASP A 237 -0.12 6.34 10.36
N GLN A 238 0.26 6.33 11.64
CA GLN A 238 -0.15 5.28 12.58
C GLN A 238 -1.68 5.21 12.65
N HIS A 239 -2.33 6.37 12.80
CA HIS A 239 -3.78 6.45 12.89
C HIS A 239 -4.44 5.92 11.62
N TRP A 240 -4.04 6.45 10.46
CA TRP A 240 -4.61 6.12 9.18
C TRP A 240 -4.46 4.62 8.90
N THR A 241 -3.28 4.04 9.13
CA THR A 241 -3.03 2.63 8.82
C THR A 241 -3.89 1.70 9.68
N ILE A 242 -3.91 1.90 11.01
CA ILE A 242 -4.71 1.04 11.91
C ILE A 242 -6.20 1.17 11.62
N GLU A 243 -6.72 2.41 11.54
CA GLU A 243 -8.15 2.64 11.31
C GLU A 243 -8.59 2.16 9.92
N SER A 244 -7.76 2.34 8.90
CA SER A 244 -8.07 1.90 7.54
C SER A 244 -8.11 0.37 7.44
N TYR A 245 -7.19 -0.35 8.09
CA TYR A 245 -7.28 -1.81 8.18
C TYR A 245 -8.54 -2.26 8.92
N ALA A 246 -8.85 -1.65 10.07
CA ALA A 246 -10.03 -1.98 10.84
C ALA A 246 -11.33 -1.76 10.04
N ALA A 247 -11.45 -0.61 9.36
CA ALA A 247 -12.59 -0.26 8.51
C ALA A 247 -12.79 -1.25 7.35
N ARG A 248 -11.71 -1.86 6.87
CA ARG A 248 -11.72 -2.87 5.80
C ARG A 248 -11.90 -4.30 6.30
N GLY A 249 -12.20 -4.49 7.59
CA GLY A 249 -12.39 -5.81 8.19
C GLY A 249 -11.08 -6.58 8.44
N ASN A 250 -9.94 -5.89 8.45
CA ASN A 250 -8.63 -6.39 8.81
C ASN A 250 -8.22 -5.90 10.20
N GLN A 251 -9.01 -6.23 11.22
CA GLN A 251 -8.65 -5.87 12.59
C GLN A 251 -7.33 -6.55 13.00
N LEU A 252 -6.33 -5.73 13.31
CA LEU A 252 -4.99 -6.17 13.66
C LEU A 252 -4.99 -6.84 15.04
N ASP A 253 -4.35 -8.01 15.14
CA ASP A 253 -4.12 -8.70 16.41
C ASP A 253 -2.88 -8.14 17.13
N ARG A 254 -1.93 -7.58 16.37
CA ARG A 254 -0.77 -6.87 16.90
C ARG A 254 -0.29 -5.80 15.91
N ALA A 255 0.06 -4.64 16.44
CA ALA A 255 0.76 -3.57 15.75
C ALA A 255 2.05 -3.26 16.54
N VAL A 256 3.20 -3.32 15.87
CA VAL A 256 4.51 -3.17 16.49
C VAL A 256 5.23 -1.98 15.87
N PHE A 257 5.58 -1.00 16.70
CA PHE A 257 6.12 0.28 16.26
C PHE A 257 7.54 0.47 16.81
N TRP A 258 8.43 1.01 15.98
CA TRP A 258 9.76 1.47 16.38
C TRP A 258 9.91 2.95 16.10
N GLU A 259 10.45 3.69 17.06
CA GLU A 259 10.74 5.13 16.91
C GLU A 259 12.02 5.50 17.66
N ALA A 260 12.94 6.18 16.96
CA ALA A 260 14.23 6.58 17.50
C ALA A 260 14.15 7.85 18.37
N SER A 261 13.20 8.74 18.07
CA SER A 261 12.97 10.00 18.76
C SER A 261 12.59 9.75 20.22
N PRO A 262 13.30 10.32 21.21
CA PRO A 262 13.02 10.05 22.62
C PRO A 262 11.58 10.42 23.03
N ALA A 263 10.90 9.48 23.70
CA ALA A 263 9.56 9.65 24.23
C ALA A 263 9.37 8.84 25.52
N THR A 264 8.58 9.35 26.45
CA THR A 264 8.15 8.58 27.63
C THR A 264 6.92 7.74 27.30
N GLY A 265 6.73 6.63 28.01
CA GLY A 265 5.63 5.70 27.74
C GLY A 265 4.24 6.33 27.88
N ASP A 266 4.07 7.27 28.79
CA ASP A 266 2.84 8.04 28.95
C ASP A 266 2.56 8.94 27.73
N VAL A 267 3.58 9.51 27.09
CA VAL A 267 3.44 10.31 25.87
C VAL A 267 3.06 9.44 24.67
N VAL A 268 3.74 8.29 24.51
CA VAL A 268 3.48 7.33 23.43
C VAL A 268 2.05 6.79 23.48
N LEU A 269 1.57 6.46 24.69
CA LEU A 269 0.27 5.82 24.87
C LEU A 269 -0.88 6.80 25.17
N ALA A 270 -0.60 8.11 25.22
CA ALA A 270 -1.53 9.14 25.69
C ALA A 270 -2.89 9.14 24.96
N ASP A 271 -2.86 8.85 23.66
CA ASP A 271 -4.02 8.95 22.76
C ASP A 271 -4.41 7.61 22.10
N VAL A 272 -3.77 6.50 22.52
CA VAL A 272 -4.16 5.15 22.11
C VAL A 272 -5.51 4.82 22.76
N PRO A 273 -6.52 4.37 22.01
CA PRO A 273 -7.79 3.90 22.58
C PRO A 273 -7.59 2.64 23.45
N PRO A 274 -8.32 2.49 24.58
CA PRO A 274 -8.14 1.35 25.49
C PRO A 274 -8.28 -0.03 24.82
N HIS A 275 -9.13 -0.16 23.80
CA HIS A 275 -9.33 -1.42 23.10
C HIS A 275 -8.14 -1.84 22.22
N LEU A 276 -7.24 -0.90 21.87
CA LEU A 276 -6.02 -1.20 21.10
C LEU A 276 -4.83 -1.57 21.98
N PHE A 277 -4.88 -1.33 23.30
CA PHE A 277 -3.75 -1.58 24.21
C PHE A 277 -3.18 -3.01 24.11
N PRO A 278 -4.00 -4.08 24.00
CA PRO A 278 -3.48 -5.43 23.88
C PRO A 278 -2.74 -5.70 22.55
N ALA A 279 -3.09 -4.96 21.50
CA ALA A 279 -2.50 -5.09 20.17
C ALA A 279 -1.31 -4.15 19.97
N PHE A 280 -1.24 -3.03 20.70
CA PHE A 280 -0.27 -1.95 20.48
C PHE A 280 1.03 -2.20 21.24
N THR A 281 2.14 -2.39 20.52
CA THR A 281 3.49 -2.53 21.08
C THR A 281 4.39 -1.44 20.53
N PHE A 282 5.06 -0.68 21.41
CA PHE A 282 5.93 0.42 21.00
C PHE A 282 7.34 0.26 21.58
N TYR A 283 8.33 0.30 20.71
CA TYR A 283 9.74 0.28 21.05
C TYR A 283 10.33 1.67 20.79
N ASN A 284 10.57 2.44 21.86
CA ASN A 284 11.24 3.73 21.75
C ASN A 284 12.77 3.57 21.69
N ILE A 285 13.21 2.84 20.67
CA ILE A 285 14.61 2.64 20.30
C ILE A 285 14.68 2.65 18.76
N PRO A 286 15.80 3.09 18.17
CA PRO A 286 16.00 2.90 16.74
C PRO A 286 15.91 1.41 16.40
N VAL A 287 15.22 1.10 15.31
CA VAL A 287 15.22 -0.27 14.77
C VAL A 287 16.66 -0.64 14.35
N PRO A 288 17.16 -1.83 14.73
CA PRO A 288 18.50 -2.23 14.35
C PRO A 288 18.66 -2.37 12.83
N ARG A 289 19.67 -1.70 12.30
CA ARG A 289 19.99 -1.65 10.85
C ARG A 289 20.45 -3.01 10.31
N ASP A 290 21.28 -3.71 11.08
CA ASP A 290 21.90 -4.98 10.70
C ASP A 290 20.88 -6.13 10.60
N LEU A 291 20.82 -6.79 9.45
CA LEU A 291 20.00 -7.98 9.19
C LEU A 291 20.41 -9.22 10.01
N SER A 292 21.59 -9.21 10.65
CA SER A 292 22.00 -10.24 11.60
C SER A 292 21.39 -10.05 12.99
N ASP A 293 21.05 -8.80 13.36
CA ASP A 293 20.42 -8.48 14.64
C ASP A 293 19.01 -9.06 14.67
N GLN A 294 18.75 -9.91 15.65
CA GLN A 294 17.45 -10.53 15.80
C GLN A 294 16.34 -9.47 16.00
N ARG A 295 16.63 -8.31 16.58
CA ARG A 295 15.65 -7.24 16.80
C ARG A 295 15.32 -6.43 15.54
N ASN A 296 16.03 -6.63 14.43
CA ASN A 296 15.67 -6.03 13.14
C ASN A 296 14.22 -6.42 12.75
N ILE A 297 13.47 -5.49 12.17
CA ILE A 297 12.05 -5.66 11.85
C ILE A 297 11.77 -6.90 11.00
N LEU A 298 12.59 -7.19 9.99
CA LEU A 298 12.41 -8.35 9.12
C LEU A 298 12.64 -9.66 9.89
N ASN A 299 13.60 -9.68 10.82
CA ASN A 299 13.80 -10.84 11.68
C ASN A 299 12.67 -11.00 12.71
N VAL A 300 12.07 -9.90 13.18
CA VAL A 300 10.86 -9.95 14.01
C VAL A 300 9.70 -10.58 13.24
N VAL A 301 9.49 -10.23 11.96
CA VAL A 301 8.50 -10.89 11.09
C VAL A 301 8.70 -12.40 11.09
N THR A 302 9.93 -12.90 10.90
CA THR A 302 10.21 -14.34 10.84
C THR A 302 9.94 -15.11 12.13
N ARG A 303 9.90 -14.44 13.28
CA ARG A 303 9.61 -15.06 14.58
C ARG A 303 8.17 -14.88 15.03
N LEU A 304 7.52 -13.83 14.54
CA LEU A 304 6.14 -13.50 14.89
C LEU A 304 5.14 -14.22 14.00
N ALA A 305 5.38 -14.21 12.69
CA ALA A 305 4.40 -14.60 11.69
C ALA A 305 4.62 -16.01 11.15
N LYS A 306 3.54 -16.57 10.61
CA LYS A 306 3.52 -17.83 9.85
C LYS A 306 3.04 -17.55 8.43
N PRO A 307 3.28 -18.44 7.45
CA PRO A 307 2.89 -18.22 6.05
C PRO A 307 1.38 -18.07 5.79
N TRP A 308 0.55 -18.30 6.81
CA TRP A 308 -0.90 -18.11 6.73
C TRP A 308 -1.39 -16.93 7.55
N ASP A 309 -0.54 -16.20 8.26
CA ASP A 309 -0.92 -14.94 8.89
C ASP A 309 -1.05 -13.85 7.82
N PHE A 310 -1.63 -12.71 8.18
CA PHE A 310 -1.55 -11.49 7.38
C PHE A 310 -0.46 -10.60 7.96
N VAL A 311 0.53 -10.21 7.17
CA VAL A 311 1.62 -9.33 7.63
C VAL A 311 1.76 -8.11 6.73
N SER A 312 1.67 -6.95 7.36
CA SER A 312 1.94 -5.66 6.76
C SER A 312 3.17 -5.02 7.39
N VAL A 313 4.09 -4.49 6.58
CA VAL A 313 5.35 -3.89 7.02
C VAL A 313 5.50 -2.49 6.41
N LYS A 314 5.85 -1.49 7.22
CA LYS A 314 6.28 -0.16 6.77
C LYS A 314 7.79 0.03 7.02
N LEU A 315 8.52 0.49 6.01
CA LEU A 315 9.94 0.83 6.04
C LEU A 315 10.10 2.34 5.77
N ASP A 316 10.32 3.14 6.81
CA ASP A 316 10.47 4.60 6.71
C ASP A 316 11.18 5.14 7.96
N ILE A 317 12.50 5.02 8.00
CA ILE A 317 13.34 5.39 9.16
C ILE A 317 14.28 6.55 8.86
N ASP A 318 14.01 7.32 7.81
CA ASP A 318 14.85 8.40 7.33
C ASP A 318 16.30 7.95 7.00
N ALA A 319 16.49 6.68 6.65
CA ALA A 319 17.79 6.10 6.30
C ALA A 319 17.67 5.27 5.01
N PRO A 320 17.59 5.93 3.84
CA PRO A 320 17.29 5.27 2.57
C PRO A 320 18.23 4.11 2.25
N GLU A 321 19.51 4.23 2.59
CA GLU A 321 20.49 3.16 2.35
C GLU A 321 20.15 1.87 3.11
N VAL A 322 19.60 2.00 4.32
CA VAL A 322 19.19 0.87 5.16
C VAL A 322 17.87 0.28 4.67
N GLU A 323 16.93 1.14 4.30
CA GLU A 323 15.63 0.73 3.76
C GLU A 323 15.78 0.00 2.43
N ASP A 324 16.67 0.48 1.56
CA ASP A 324 17.09 -0.18 0.33
C ASP A 324 17.63 -1.58 0.61
N GLU A 325 18.58 -1.71 1.55
CA GLU A 325 19.14 -3.01 1.94
C GLU A 325 18.05 -3.98 2.43
N TRP A 326 17.07 -3.49 3.19
CA TRP A 326 15.93 -4.28 3.65
C TRP A 326 14.99 -4.67 2.51
N ALA A 327 14.67 -3.76 1.60
CA ALA A 327 13.87 -4.04 0.42
C ALA A 327 14.57 -5.08 -0.50
N GLN A 328 15.90 -4.99 -0.67
CA GLN A 328 16.69 -5.99 -1.37
C GLN A 328 16.69 -7.35 -0.64
N ALA A 329 16.75 -7.36 0.69
CA ALA A 329 16.66 -8.60 1.47
C ALA A 329 15.27 -9.26 1.32
N ILE A 330 14.20 -8.48 1.27
CA ILE A 330 12.85 -8.97 0.95
C ILE A 330 12.84 -9.55 -0.47
N LEU A 331 13.41 -8.84 -1.44
CA LEU A 331 13.47 -9.28 -2.83
C LEU A 331 14.28 -10.58 -3.02
N GLY A 332 15.38 -10.74 -2.26
CA GLY A 332 16.28 -11.89 -2.34
C GLY A 332 16.90 -12.06 -3.73
N ASP A 333 16.99 -13.30 -4.21
CA ASP A 333 17.50 -13.62 -5.56
C ASP A 333 16.50 -13.30 -6.70
N GLY A 334 15.41 -12.57 -6.39
CA GLY A 334 14.56 -11.90 -7.36
C GLY A 334 13.21 -12.58 -7.65
N PRO A 335 12.39 -11.96 -8.53
CA PRO A 335 11.07 -12.47 -8.92
C PRO A 335 11.13 -13.69 -9.85
N THR A 336 12.31 -13.95 -10.43
CA THR A 336 12.63 -15.05 -11.35
C THR A 336 13.40 -16.18 -10.69
N GLY A 337 13.83 -16.00 -9.43
CA GLY A 337 14.37 -17.08 -8.62
C GLY A 337 13.22 -17.99 -8.19
N GLN A 338 13.40 -19.31 -8.32
CA GLN A 338 12.36 -20.29 -7.99
C GLN A 338 11.98 -20.30 -6.49
N GLN A 339 12.59 -19.46 -5.66
CA GLN A 339 12.40 -19.43 -4.22
C GLN A 339 12.30 -18.00 -3.71
N ARG A 340 11.19 -17.69 -3.03
CA ARG A 340 10.99 -16.42 -2.30
C ARG A 340 11.99 -16.35 -1.17
N SER A 341 12.44 -15.14 -0.82
CA SER A 341 13.19 -14.98 0.44
C SER A 341 12.29 -15.38 1.62
N LYS A 342 12.91 -15.80 2.73
CA LYS A 342 12.18 -16.09 3.98
C LYS A 342 11.30 -14.92 4.47
N TYR A 343 11.62 -13.69 4.06
CA TYR A 343 10.84 -12.49 4.39
C TYR A 343 9.65 -12.33 3.45
N ALA A 344 9.88 -12.43 2.13
CA ALA A 344 8.81 -12.39 1.14
C ALA A 344 7.79 -13.52 1.36
N GLU A 345 8.22 -14.68 1.88
CA GLU A 345 7.31 -15.75 2.28
C GLU A 345 6.21 -15.34 3.27
N LEU A 346 6.50 -14.34 4.10
CA LEU A 346 5.68 -13.94 5.24
C LEU A 346 5.00 -12.59 5.07
N ILE A 347 5.54 -11.68 4.25
CA ILE A 347 4.99 -10.33 4.04
C ILE A 347 3.93 -10.37 2.94
N ASP A 348 2.73 -9.86 3.25
CA ASP A 348 1.62 -9.72 2.30
C ASP A 348 1.52 -8.30 1.76
N GLU A 349 1.81 -7.29 2.58
CA GLU A 349 1.70 -5.86 2.24
C GLU A 349 2.94 -5.10 2.73
N LEU A 350 3.48 -4.23 1.89
CA LEU A 350 4.71 -3.48 2.15
C LEU A 350 4.50 -2.01 1.81
N PHE A 351 4.81 -1.12 2.75
CA PHE A 351 4.91 0.31 2.55
C PHE A 351 6.37 0.72 2.61
N TRP A 352 6.82 1.46 1.60
CA TRP A 352 8.22 1.88 1.54
C TRP A 352 8.36 3.17 0.75
N GLU A 353 9.12 4.11 1.29
CA GLU A 353 9.52 5.33 0.60
C GLU A 353 10.91 5.17 -0.03
N HIS A 354 10.95 4.70 -1.28
CA HIS A 354 12.22 4.62 -2.00
C HIS A 354 12.67 6.02 -2.46
N HIS A 355 13.81 6.51 -1.96
CA HIS A 355 14.34 7.83 -2.26
C HIS A 355 15.22 7.82 -3.53
N PHE A 356 14.61 8.01 -4.70
CA PHE A 356 15.30 8.05 -6.00
C PHE A 356 15.43 9.47 -6.57
N ASP A 357 16.25 9.67 -7.60
CA ASP A 357 16.39 10.98 -8.25
C ASP A 357 15.13 11.35 -9.02
N LEU A 358 14.33 12.23 -8.40
CA LEU A 358 13.19 12.88 -9.00
C LEU A 358 13.16 14.33 -8.53
N LYS A 359 13.48 15.26 -9.43
CA LYS A 359 13.69 16.67 -9.07
C LYS A 359 12.56 17.28 -8.21
N PRO A 360 11.27 17.13 -8.57
CA PRO A 360 10.19 17.64 -7.74
C PRO A 360 10.22 17.16 -6.28
N LEU A 361 10.58 15.89 -6.00
CA LEU A 361 10.61 15.34 -4.65
C LEU A 361 11.91 15.66 -3.91
N ARG A 362 13.03 15.67 -4.65
CA ARG A 362 14.32 16.17 -4.15
C ARG A 362 14.22 17.60 -3.63
N ASP A 363 13.61 18.49 -4.42
CA ASP A 363 13.50 19.91 -4.10
C ASP A 363 12.50 20.20 -2.96
N CYS A 364 11.51 19.32 -2.77
CA CYS A 364 10.42 19.50 -1.80
C CYS A 364 10.76 19.00 -0.39
N CYS A 365 11.33 17.80 -0.33
CA CYS A 365 11.20 16.95 0.85
C CYS A 365 12.44 16.09 1.10
N TRP A 366 13.02 15.48 0.05
CA TRP A 366 14.12 14.53 0.24
C TRP A 366 15.47 15.19 0.43
N GLY A 367 15.73 16.31 -0.25
CA GLY A 367 17.02 16.99 -0.22
C GLY A 367 18.16 16.03 -0.55
N ASP A 368 19.14 15.93 0.35
CA ASP A 368 20.35 15.13 0.16
C ASP A 368 20.16 13.62 0.44
N LYS A 369 18.95 13.19 0.84
CA LYS A 369 18.62 11.76 1.06
C LYS A 369 18.40 10.97 -0.23
N VAL A 370 18.42 11.63 -1.38
CA VAL A 370 18.15 11.03 -2.69
C VAL A 370 19.30 10.12 -3.15
N ASP A 371 19.00 8.90 -3.57
CA ASP A 371 19.90 8.09 -4.39
C ASP A 371 19.93 8.61 -5.83
N SER A 372 20.92 9.49 -6.10
CA SER A 372 21.19 10.05 -7.43
C SER A 372 21.51 9.00 -8.53
N THR A 373 21.75 7.74 -8.17
CA THR A 373 22.00 6.65 -9.13
C THR A 373 20.73 5.96 -9.60
N ARG A 374 19.59 6.23 -8.94
CA ARG A 374 18.28 5.67 -9.23
C ARG A 374 17.34 6.75 -9.74
N GLN A 375 16.44 6.36 -10.62
CA GLN A 375 15.43 7.24 -11.22
C GLN A 375 14.04 6.62 -11.10
N LEU A 376 13.01 7.35 -11.52
CA LEU A 376 11.61 6.89 -11.43
C LEU A 376 11.41 5.49 -12.03
N ALA A 377 12.05 5.22 -13.17
CA ALA A 377 11.99 3.93 -13.85
C ALA A 377 12.55 2.78 -12.98
N ASP A 378 13.62 3.03 -12.22
CA ASP A 378 14.21 2.02 -11.33
C ASP A 378 13.30 1.75 -10.14
N SER A 379 12.72 2.80 -9.56
CA SER A 379 11.76 2.68 -8.46
C SER A 379 10.52 1.90 -8.90
N MET A 380 9.90 2.28 -10.01
CA MET A 380 8.77 1.55 -10.59
C MET A 380 9.11 0.07 -10.81
N ARG A 381 10.30 -0.21 -11.35
CA ARG A 381 10.76 -1.59 -11.57
C ARG A 381 10.91 -2.35 -10.25
N LEU A 382 11.50 -1.76 -9.21
CA LEU A 382 11.65 -2.39 -7.89
C LEU A 382 10.28 -2.75 -7.29
N PHE A 383 9.31 -1.83 -7.35
CA PHE A 383 7.95 -2.10 -6.89
C PHE A 383 7.27 -3.20 -7.71
N GLN A 384 7.46 -3.25 -9.04
CA GLN A 384 6.96 -4.36 -9.85
C GLN A 384 7.60 -5.70 -9.46
N GLN A 385 8.90 -5.73 -9.16
CA GLN A 385 9.58 -6.95 -8.73
C GLN A 385 9.07 -7.44 -7.36
N LEU A 386 8.81 -6.54 -6.41
CA LEU A 386 8.17 -6.87 -5.14
C LEU A 386 6.74 -7.40 -5.35
N ARG A 387 5.96 -6.76 -6.24
CA ARG A 387 4.61 -7.22 -6.60
C ARG A 387 4.61 -8.57 -7.29
N GLN A 388 5.61 -8.89 -8.10
CA GLN A 388 5.81 -10.21 -8.71
C GLN A 388 6.05 -11.31 -7.68
N LEU A 389 6.60 -11.00 -6.49
CA LEU A 389 6.66 -11.92 -5.36
C LEU A 389 5.30 -12.14 -4.67
N GLY A 390 4.25 -11.46 -5.15
CA GLY A 390 2.92 -11.47 -4.57
C GLY A 390 2.76 -10.58 -3.35
N ILE A 391 3.69 -9.64 -3.14
CA ILE A 391 3.60 -8.62 -2.07
C ILE A 391 2.82 -7.43 -2.62
N ARG A 392 1.82 -6.96 -1.89
CA ARG A 392 1.16 -5.68 -2.17
C ARG A 392 2.08 -4.54 -1.77
N ALA A 393 3.02 -4.21 -2.66
CA ALA A 393 3.98 -3.14 -2.41
C ALA A 393 3.38 -1.78 -2.81
N HIS A 394 3.25 -0.91 -1.82
CA HIS A 394 2.75 0.45 -1.89
C HIS A 394 3.89 1.42 -1.65
N TYR A 395 4.00 2.42 -2.50
CA TYR A 395 4.91 3.52 -2.26
C TYR A 395 4.37 4.35 -1.09
N TRP A 396 5.25 4.71 -0.14
CA TRP A 396 4.87 5.50 1.03
C TRP A 396 5.27 6.98 0.84
N PRO A 397 4.36 7.94 1.09
CA PRO A 397 4.64 9.37 0.95
C PRO A 397 5.27 10.01 2.19
#